data_AF-A0A1M5S921-F1
#
_entry.id   AF-A0A1M5S921-F1
#
_cell.length_a   1.000
_cell.length_b   1.000
_cell.length_c   1.000
_cell.angle_alpha   90.00
_cell.angle_beta   90.00
_cell.angle_gamma   90.00
#
_symmetry.space_group_name_H-M   'P 1'
#
loop_
_entity.id
_entity.type
_entity.pdbx_description
1 polymer ?
#
loop_
_entity_poly.entity_id
_entity_poly.type
_entity_poly.pdbx_seq_one_letter_code
_entity_poly.pdbx_strand_id
1 'polypeptide(L)'
;MTMMQCEYRDYVITAAVVEHPGTPTPWAGGCRISNPQGQTTRRMALPVGHAFMAELEQAQRASIAHGKWLVDQCLDQGRQLFDKAA
;
A
#
# COMPACT_ATOMS: atom_id res chain seq x y z
N MET A 1 -16.02 8.36 -2.47
CA MET A 1 -14.66 8.15 -3.01
C MET A 1 -14.31 6.69 -2.79
N THR A 2 -14.33 5.88 -3.84
CA THR A 2 -14.12 4.44 -3.70
C THR A 2 -12.63 4.18 -3.50
N MET A 3 -12.28 3.53 -2.39
CA MET A 3 -10.91 3.16 -2.09
C MET A 3 -10.49 2.06 -3.06
N MET A 4 -9.46 2.30 -3.88
CA MET A 4 -8.96 1.31 -4.82
C MET A 4 -8.40 0.11 -4.03
N GLN A 5 -8.88 -1.09 -4.33
CA GLN A 5 -8.37 -2.32 -3.75
C GLN A 5 -8.28 -3.41 -4.81
N CYS A 6 -7.41 -4.39 -4.59
CA CYS A 6 -7.37 -5.60 -5.40
C CYS A 6 -7.00 -6.82 -4.56
N GLU A 7 -7.41 -7.99 -5.03
CA GLU A 7 -6.89 -9.27 -4.54
C GLU A 7 -5.65 -9.67 -5.33
N TYR A 8 -4.64 -10.20 -4.64
CA TYR A 8 -3.39 -10.66 -5.23
C TYR A 8 -2.78 -11.77 -4.38
N ARG A 9 -2.65 -12.98 -4.96
CA ARG A 9 -2.08 -14.18 -4.29
C ARG A 9 -2.74 -14.47 -2.94
N ASP A 10 -4.08 -14.38 -2.88
CA ASP A 10 -4.92 -14.52 -1.67
C ASP A 10 -4.79 -13.39 -0.62
N TYR A 11 -4.04 -12.32 -0.92
CA TYR A 11 -4.00 -11.11 -0.10
C TYR A 11 -4.90 -10.03 -0.68
N VAL A 12 -5.55 -9.25 0.20
CA VAL A 12 -6.25 -8.04 -0.21
C VAL A 12 -5.34 -6.84 0.00
N ILE A 13 -5.09 -6.10 -1.07
CA ILE A 13 -4.29 -4.88 -1.05
C ILE A 13 -5.24 -3.70 -1.21
N THR A 14 -5.23 -2.79 -0.24
CA THR A 14 -6.04 -1.57 -0.28
C THR A 14 -5.13 -0.35 -0.39
N ALA A 15 -5.37 0.51 -1.37
CA ALA A 15 -4.68 1.79 -1.48
C ALA A 15 -5.08 2.71 -0.32
N ALA A 16 -4.09 3.11 0.48
CA ALA A 16 -4.20 3.96 1.65
C ALA A 16 -3.48 5.30 1.38
N VAL A 17 -4.00 6.06 0.41
CA VAL A 17 -3.47 7.38 0.05
C VAL A 17 -3.86 8.41 1.12
N VAL A 18 -2.92 9.29 1.47
CA VAL A 18 -3.13 10.41 2.40
C VAL A 18 -2.98 11.72 1.65
N GLU A 19 -3.87 12.66 1.88
CA GLU A 19 -3.82 14.00 1.27
C GLU A 19 -3.04 14.99 2.15
N HIS A 20 -2.19 15.77 1.50
CA HIS A 20 -1.40 16.86 2.07
C HIS A 20 -1.61 18.14 1.22
N PRO A 21 -2.68 18.90 1.49
CA PRO A 21 -3.08 20.03 0.66
C PRO A 21 -2.02 21.14 0.66
N GLY A 22 -2.01 21.95 -0.40
CA GLY A 22 -1.12 23.11 -0.53
C GLY A 22 0.26 22.82 -1.12
N THR A 23 0.50 21.59 -1.61
CA THR A 23 1.72 21.24 -2.35
C THR A 23 1.39 20.81 -3.79
N PRO A 24 2.34 20.92 -4.75
CA PRO A 24 2.13 20.43 -6.12
C PRO A 24 1.91 18.92 -6.23
N THR A 25 2.28 18.16 -5.19
CA THR A 25 2.14 16.69 -5.11
C THR A 25 1.45 16.31 -3.81
N PRO A 26 0.13 16.58 -3.67
CA PRO A 26 -0.54 16.46 -2.38
C PRO A 26 -0.82 15.02 -1.97
N TRP A 27 -0.67 14.04 -2.85
CA TRP A 27 -1.09 12.66 -2.56
C TRP A 27 0.08 11.80 -2.12
N ALA A 28 0.14 11.49 -0.82
CA ALA A 28 1.10 10.54 -0.26
C ALA A 28 0.59 9.09 -0.45
N GLY A 29 1.24 8.34 -1.33
CA GLY A 29 0.90 6.94 -1.62
C GLY A 29 1.30 5.98 -0.50
N GLY A 30 0.57 4.88 -0.41
CA GLY A 30 0.81 3.79 0.53
C GLY A 30 -0.33 2.77 0.49
N CYS A 31 -0.11 1.59 1.05
CA CYS A 31 -1.09 0.51 1.05
C CYS A 31 -1.30 -0.11 2.43
N ARG A 32 -2.41 -0.81 2.60
CA ARG A 32 -2.61 -1.80 3.66
C ARG A 32 -2.79 -3.15 3.00
N ILE A 33 -2.27 -4.19 3.64
CA ILE A 33 -2.34 -5.55 3.14
C ILE A 33 -3.05 -6.40 4.18
N SER A 34 -4.08 -7.13 3.77
CA SER A 34 -4.78 -8.11 4.59
C SER A 34 -4.44 -9.52 4.10
N ASN A 35 -4.08 -10.41 5.02
CA ASN A 35 -3.80 -11.81 4.70
C ASN A 35 -5.06 -12.68 4.77
N PRO A 36 -5.02 -13.93 4.26
CA PRO A 36 -6.14 -14.87 4.37
C PRO A 36 -6.59 -15.17 5.79
N GLN A 37 -5.71 -14.99 6.78
CA GLN A 37 -6.01 -15.19 8.20
C GLN A 37 -6.72 -13.98 8.84
N GLY A 38 -7.02 -12.94 8.08
CA GLY A 38 -7.72 -11.74 8.54
C GLY A 38 -6.85 -10.70 9.25
N GLN A 39 -5.54 -10.92 9.33
CA GLN A 39 -4.60 -9.92 9.85
C GLN A 39 -4.37 -8.84 8.80
N THR A 40 -4.29 -7.58 9.25
CA THR A 40 -4.07 -6.44 8.36
C THR A 40 -2.89 -5.62 8.83
N THR A 41 -2.02 -5.21 7.90
CA THR A 41 -0.88 -4.36 8.21
C THR A 41 -1.31 -2.96 8.64
N ARG A 42 -0.40 -2.24 9.31
CA ARG A 42 -0.45 -0.77 9.33
C ARG A 42 -0.25 -0.22 7.90
N ARG A 43 -0.47 1.08 7.71
CA ARG A 43 -0.23 1.73 6.42
C ARG A 43 1.27 1.63 6.09
N MET A 44 1.57 0.97 4.97
CA MET A 44 2.90 0.87 4.39
C MET A 44 3.06 1.99 3.36
N ALA A 45 3.84 3.02 3.70
CA ALA A 45 4.08 4.14 2.80
C ALA A 45 4.93 3.71 1.60
N LEU A 46 4.70 4.37 0.46
CA LEU A 46 5.61 4.25 -0.69
C LEU A 46 7.04 4.70 -0.31
N PRO A 47 8.08 4.18 -1.01
CA PRO A 47 9.45 4.65 -0.85
C PRO A 47 9.58 6.17 -1.07
N VAL A 48 10.42 6.83 -0.27
CA VAL A 48 10.54 8.30 -0.20
C VAL A 48 10.64 8.97 -1.58
N GLY A 49 11.43 8.42 -2.50
CA GLY A 49 11.61 8.99 -3.84
C GLY A 49 10.36 9.00 -4.73
N HIS A 50 9.33 8.24 -4.39
CA HIS A 50 8.07 8.13 -5.15
C HIS A 50 6.84 8.26 -4.23
N ALA A 51 7.03 8.84 -3.04
CA ALA A 51 6.00 8.85 -2.01
C ALA A 51 4.84 9.79 -2.32
N PHE A 52 5.08 10.85 -3.09
CA PHE A 52 4.12 11.93 -3.35
C PHE A 52 3.83 12.05 -4.84
N MET A 53 2.56 12.26 -5.19
CA MET A 53 2.10 12.38 -6.58
C MET A 53 1.12 13.54 -6.73
N ALA A 54 1.08 14.12 -7.94
CA ALA A 54 0.16 15.21 -8.28
C ALA A 54 -1.29 14.74 -8.37
N GLU A 55 -1.49 13.53 -8.91
CA GLU A 55 -2.81 12.96 -9.16
C GLU A 55 -3.16 11.83 -8.20
N LEU A 56 -4.36 11.86 -7.64
CA LEU A 56 -4.85 10.83 -6.71
C LEU A 56 -4.84 9.45 -7.36
N GLU A 57 -5.34 9.35 -8.59
CA GLU A 57 -5.45 8.06 -9.28
C GLU A 57 -4.06 7.44 -9.49
N GLN A 58 -3.05 8.27 -9.79
CA GLN A 58 -1.67 7.82 -9.89
C GLN A 58 -1.17 7.30 -8.53
N ALA A 59 -1.43 8.02 -7.44
CA ALA A 59 -1.10 7.59 -6.09
C ALA A 59 -1.77 6.27 -5.71
N GLN A 60 -3.04 6.07 -6.08
CA GLN A 60 -3.78 4.84 -5.84
C GLN A 60 -3.18 3.66 -6.63
N ARG A 61 -2.92 3.84 -7.93
CA ARG A 61 -2.32 2.79 -8.78
C ARG A 61 -0.92 2.41 -8.29
N ALA A 62 -0.08 3.39 -7.95
CA ALA A 62 1.24 3.15 -7.39
C ALA A 62 1.19 2.43 -6.04
N SER A 63 0.23 2.77 -5.19
CA SER A 63 -0.01 2.09 -3.92
C SER A 63 -0.35 0.61 -4.10
N ILE A 64 -1.19 0.28 -5.08
CA ILE A 64 -1.51 -1.12 -5.40
C ILE A 64 -0.28 -1.85 -5.94
N ALA A 65 0.47 -1.24 -6.86
CA ALA A 65 1.70 -1.85 -7.39
C ALA A 65 2.71 -2.15 -6.27
N HIS A 66 2.87 -1.21 -5.33
CA HIS A 66 3.73 -1.41 -4.17
C HIS A 66 3.24 -2.53 -3.25
N GLY A 67 1.94 -2.62 -3.00
CA GLY A 67 1.36 -3.71 -2.21
C GLY A 67 1.60 -5.08 -2.84
N LYS A 68 1.51 -5.20 -4.19
CA LYS A 68 1.81 -6.46 -4.88
C LYS A 68 3.27 -6.86 -4.70
N TRP A 69 4.18 -5.90 -4.90
CA TRP A 69 5.61 -6.13 -4.67
C TRP A 69 5.91 -6.55 -3.23
N LEU A 70 5.25 -5.95 -2.24
CA LEU A 70 5.40 -6.33 -0.83
C LEU A 70 4.92 -7.76 -0.56
N VAL A 71 3.80 -8.17 -1.15
CA VAL A 71 3.32 -9.56 -1.05
C VAL A 71 4.33 -10.53 -1.67
N ASP A 72 4.91 -10.22 -2.84
CA ASP A 72 5.95 -11.05 -3.45
C ASP A 72 7.19 -11.15 -2.55
N GLN A 73 7.64 -10.04 -1.98
CA GLN A 73 8.76 -10.05 -1.03
C GLN A 73 8.47 -10.91 0.22
N CYS A 74 7.21 -10.93 0.67
CA CYS A 74 6.81 -11.76 1.81
C CYS A 74 6.82 -13.24 1.47
N LEU A 75 6.20 -13.61 0.34
CA LEU A 75 6.00 -15.00 -0.06
C LEU A 75 7.27 -15.63 -0.61
N ASP A 76 8.02 -14.88 -1.40
CA ASP A 76 9.15 -15.43 -2.15
C ASP A 76 10.49 -15.17 -1.47
N GLN A 77 10.60 -14.14 -0.63
CA GLN A 77 11.84 -13.77 0.08
C GLN A 77 11.74 -13.83 1.61
N GLY A 78 10.61 -14.25 2.16
CA GLY A 78 10.43 -14.44 3.60
C GLY A 78 10.43 -13.13 4.41
N ARG A 79 10.23 -11.98 3.77
CA ARG A 79 10.15 -10.69 4.46
C ARG A 79 8.88 -10.62 5.30
N GLN A 80 9.00 -10.23 6.57
CA GLN A 80 7.81 -10.06 7.42
C GLN A 80 7.03 -8.80 7.04
N LEU A 81 5.73 -8.97 6.73
CA LEU A 81 4.78 -7.87 6.51
C LEU A 81 3.96 -7.52 7.75
N PHE A 82 3.68 -8.51 8.58
CA PHE A 82 2.84 -8.36 9.76
C PHE A 82 3.74 -8.31 10.99
N ASP A 83 3.53 -7.31 11.84
CA ASP A 83 4.19 -7.27 13.15
C ASP A 83 3.82 -8.54 13.91
N LYS A 84 4.81 -9.22 14.49
CA LYS A 84 4.51 -10.25 15.48
C LYS A 84 3.79 -9.56 16.64
N ALA A 85 2.61 -10.05 17.01
CA ALA A 85 1.95 -9.63 18.23
C ALA A 85 2.98 -9.74 19.37
N ALA A 86 3.23 -8.63 20.05
CA ALA A 86 4.21 -8.53 21.13
C ALA A 86 3.78 -9.37 22.34
#